data_AF-A0A098RZL4-F1
#
_entry.id   AF-A0A098RZL4-F1
#
_cell.length_a   1.000
_cell.length_b   1.000
_cell.length_c   1.000
_cell.angle_alpha   90.00
_cell.angle_beta   90.00
_cell.angle_gamma   90.00
#
_symmetry.space_group_name_H-M   'P 1'
#
loop_
_entity.id
_entity.type
_entity.pdbx_description
1 polymer ?
#
loop_
_entity_poly.entity_id
_entity_poly.type
_entity_poly.pdbx_seq_one_letter_code
_entity_poly.pdbx_strand_id
1 'polypeptide(L)' 'MKKRTQPTIPRDAYIGLNTNSHIKDALVELAEQEGMTLTAYMQEVFKDHLRRKGIVIELNLKIV' A
#
# COMPACT_ATOMS: atom_id res chain seq x y z
N MET A 1 31.29 -5.98 11.76
CA MET A 1 29.94 -6.28 11.25
C MET A 1 29.24 -4.97 10.91
N LYS A 2 28.85 -4.72 9.66
CA LYS A 2 28.11 -3.50 9.29
C LYS A 2 26.68 -3.64 9.83
N LYS A 3 26.29 -2.75 10.76
CA LYS A 3 24.90 -2.65 11.23
C LYS A 3 24.01 -2.47 10.00
N ARG A 4 23.07 -3.38 9.77
CA ARG A 4 21.99 -3.17 8.81
C ARG A 4 21.18 -1.98 9.32
N THR A 5 21.38 -0.81 8.74
CA THR A 5 20.48 0.32 8.91
C THR A 5 19.11 -0.16 8.42
N GLN A 6 18.17 -0.33 9.35
CA GLN A 6 16.77 -0.48 8.97
C GLN A 6 16.42 0.72 8.10
N PRO A 7 15.89 0.52 6.88
CA PRO A 7 15.48 1.62 6.04
C PRO A 7 14.43 2.42 6.82
N THR A 8 14.79 3.63 7.24
CA THR A 8 13.89 4.54 7.93
C THR A 8 13.00 5.12 6.83
N ILE A 9 11.86 4.47 6.59
CA ILE A 9 10.89 4.95 5.60
C ILE A 9 10.37 6.30 6.10
N PRO A 10 10.39 7.37 5.28
CA PRO A 10 9.86 8.67 5.67
C PRO A 10 8.41 8.55 6.14
N ARG A 11 8.05 9.22 7.24
CA ARG A 11 6.70 9.18 7.83
C ARG A 11 5.61 9.66 6.87
N ASP A 12 5.95 10.50 5.89
CA ASP A 12 5.03 11.11 4.93
C ASP A 12 5.37 10.74 3.47
N ALA A 13 5.64 9.45 3.22
CA ALA A 13 5.90 8.96 1.85
C ALA A 13 4.58 8.71 1.10
N TYR A 14 4.38 9.40 -0.02
CA TYR A 14 3.28 9.15 -0.94
C TYR A 14 3.70 8.21 -2.07
N ILE A 15 2.87 7.21 -2.37
CA ILE A 15 3.06 6.30 -3.51
C ILE A 15 1.94 6.58 -4.51
N GLY A 16 2.32 7.03 -5.71
CA GLY A 16 1.42 7.12 -6.86
C GLY A 16 1.54 5.87 -7.72
N LEU A 17 0.42 5.41 -8.29
CA LEU A 17 0.38 4.26 -9.20
C LEU A 17 -0.10 4.75 -10.56
N ASN A 18 0.72 4.52 -11.60
CA ASN A 18 0.27 4.68 -12.97
C ASN A 18 -0.31 3.34 -13.44
N THR A 19 -1.58 3.33 -13.80
CA THR A 19 -2.32 2.14 -14.20
C THR A 19 -3.24 2.49 -15.37
N ASN A 20 -3.52 1.51 -16.24
CA ASN A 20 -4.59 1.66 -17.21
C ASN A 20 -5.97 1.64 -16.51
N SER A 21 -7.01 2.06 -17.24
CA SER A 21 -8.38 2.14 -16.71
C SER A 21 -8.91 0.76 -16.30
N HIS A 22 -8.70 -0.28 -17.09
CA HIS A 22 -9.23 -1.61 -16.79
C HIS A 22 -8.72 -2.19 -15.47
N ILE A 23 -7.43 -2.02 -15.18
CA ILE A 23 -6.84 -2.46 -13.91
C ILE A 23 -7.37 -1.60 -12.77
N LYS A 24 -7.52 -0.29 -12.97
CA LYS A 24 -8.11 0.59 -11.95
C LYS A 24 -9.54 0.13 -11.61
N ASP A 25 -10.36 -0.14 -12.61
CA ASP A 25 -11.75 -0.54 -12.43
C ASP A 25 -11.83 -1.89 -11.70
N ALA A 26 -11.02 -2.86 -12.10
CA ALA A 26 -10.95 -4.15 -11.40
C ALA A 26 -10.52 -4.00 -9.93
N LEU A 27 -9.57 -3.12 -9.62
CA LEU A 27 -9.17 -2.86 -8.23
C LEU A 27 -10.26 -2.14 -7.44
N VAL A 28 -11.05 -1.27 -8.08
CA VAL A 28 -12.22 -0.63 -7.45
C VAL A 28 -13.26 -1.68 -7.10
N GLU A 29 -13.61 -2.58 -8.03
CA GLU A 29 -14.58 -3.65 -7.80
C GLU A 29 -14.16 -4.56 -6.64
N LEU A 30 -12.88 -4.94 -6.58
CA LEU A 30 -12.35 -5.74 -5.46
C LEU A 30 -12.46 -4.99 -4.12
N ALA A 31 -12.13 -3.70 -4.11
CA ALA A 31 -12.26 -2.89 -2.91
C ALA A 31 -13.72 -2.78 -2.44
N GLU A 32 -14.66 -2.62 -3.38
CA GLU A 32 -16.10 -2.55 -3.09
C GLU A 32 -16.66 -3.87 -2.55
N GLN A 33 -16.20 -5.01 -3.08
CA GLN A 33 -16.57 -6.34 -2.56
C GLN A 33 -16.16 -6.54 -1.10
N GLU A 34 -15.09 -5.88 -0.66
CA GLU A 34 -14.63 -5.88 0.73
C GLU A 34 -15.21 -4.73 1.57
N GLY A 35 -16.10 -3.90 1.00
CA GLY A 35 -16.69 -2.74 1.67
C GLY A 35 -15.69 -1.62 1.96
N MET A 36 -14.63 -1.52 1.17
CA MET A 36 -13.53 -0.56 1.35
C MET A 36 -13.44 0.43 0.18
N THR A 37 -12.78 1.57 0.43
CA THR A 37 -12.33 2.43 -0.68
C THR A 37 -11.09 1.84 -1.33
N LEU A 38 -10.86 2.11 -2.62
CA LEU A 38 -9.65 1.67 -3.33
C LEU A 38 -8.35 2.03 -2.57
N THR A 39 -8.29 3.24 -1.99
CA THR A 39 -7.15 3.66 -1.18
C THR A 39 -6.97 2.78 0.05
N ALA A 40 -8.04 2.54 0.82
CA ALA A 40 -7.99 1.71 2.02
C ALA A 40 -7.61 0.26 1.68
N TYR A 41 -8.21 -0.30 0.63
CA TYR A 41 -7.91 -1.63 0.12
C TYR A 41 -6.42 -1.78 -0.21
N MET A 42 -5.86 -0.86 -1.00
CA MET A 42 -4.44 -0.88 -1.34
C MET A 42 -3.55 -0.72 -0.11
N GLN A 43 -3.92 0.14 0.86
CA GLN A 43 -3.18 0.26 2.13
C GLN A 43 -3.14 -1.06 2.89
N GLU A 44 -4.26 -1.78 2.95
CA GLU A 44 -4.38 -3.08 3.60
C GLU A 44 -3.44 -4.08 2.91
N VAL A 45 -3.56 -4.24 1.58
CA VAL A 45 -2.72 -5.13 0.77
C VAL A 45 -1.22 -4.87 0.98
N PHE A 46 -0.79 -3.60 0.96
CA PHE A 46 0.61 -3.24 1.18
C PHE A 46 1.07 -3.53 2.62
N LYS A 47 0.26 -3.17 3.62
CA LYS A 47 0.57 -3.47 5.04
C LYS A 47 0.69 -4.97 5.25
N ASP A 48 -0.19 -5.74 4.66
CA ASP A 48 -0.26 -7.19 4.83
C ASP A 48 0.93 -7.89 4.16
N HIS A 49 1.32 -7.43 2.96
CA HIS A 49 2.54 -7.89 2.30
C HIS A 49 3.81 -7.60 3.11
N LEU A 50 3.94 -6.37 3.64
CA LEU A 50 5.10 -5.97 4.44
C LEU A 50 5.16 -6.71 5.77
N ARG A 51 4.01 -6.91 6.43
CA ARG A 51 3.90 -7.69 7.67
C ARG A 51 4.38 -9.12 7.47
N ARG A 52 4.04 -9.77 6.35
CA ARG A 52 4.55 -11.11 5.98
C ARG A 52 6.06 -11.17 5.79
N LYS A 53 6.72 -10.03 5.54
CA LYS A 53 8.18 -9.89 5.46
C LYS A 53 8.82 -9.44 6.78
N GLY A 54 8.05 -9.32 7.86
CA GLY A 54 8.52 -8.85 9.16
C GLY A 54 8.72 -7.34 9.23
N ILE A 55 8.14 -6.58 8.29
CA ILE A 55 8.23 -5.12 8.22
C ILE A 55 6.90 -4.54 8.73
N VAL A 56 6.94 -3.89 9.89
CA VAL A 56 5.77 -3.21 10.47
C VAL A 56 5.94 -1.72 10.26
N ILE A 57 5.02 -1.13 9.48
CA ILE A 57 4.99 0.30 9.22
C ILE A 57 3.58 0.85 9.32
N GLU A 58 3.49 2.11 9.76
CA GLU A 58 2.30 2.93 9.50
C GLU A 58 2.39 3.44 8.06
N LEU A 59 1.38 3.13 7.26
CA LEU A 59 1.35 3.46 5.84
C LEU A 59 0.06 4.24 5.54
N ASN A 60 0.24 5.43 4.97
CA ASN A 60 -0.79 6.33 4.50
C ASN A 60 -0.63 6.51 2.99
N LEU A 61 -1.43 5.79 2.20
CA LEU A 61 -1.52 5.99 0.74
C LEU A 61 -2.52 7.11 0.42
N LYS A 62 -2.21 7.87 -0.63
CA LYS A 62 -3.14 8.75 -1.34
C LYS A 62 -3.12 8.33 -2.81
N ILE A 63 -4.23 7.79 -3.31
CA ILE A 63 -4.41 7.54 -4.74
C ILE A 63 -5.03 8.82 -5.33
N VAL A 64 -4.37 9.39 -6.33
CA VAL A 64 -4.81 10.59 -7.07
C VAL A 64 -5.28 10.16 -8.45
#